data_AF-A0A7L3UP47-F1
#
_entry.id   AF-A0A7L3UP47-F1
#
_cell.length_a   1.000
_cell.length_b   1.000
_cell.length_c   1.000
_cell.angle_alpha   90.00
_cell.angle_beta   90.00
_cell.angle_gamma   90.00
#
_symmetry.space_group_name_H-M   'P 1'
#
loop_
_entity.id
_entity.type
_entity.pdbx_description
1 polymer ?
#
loop_
_entity_poly.entity_id
_entity_poly.type
_entity_poly.pdbx_seq_one_letter_code
_entity_poly.pdbx_strand_id
1 'polypeptide(L)' 'MGPRGRALALLALPWALALLALRGAAGAPPSFVLLLADDLGFGDLGSYGHPSSATPHLDRM' A
#
# COMPACT_ATOMS: atom_id res chain seq x y z
N MET A 1 -20.16 32.58 4.91
CA MET A 1 -18.98 32.81 5.77
C MET A 1 -18.50 34.25 5.57
N GLY A 2 -18.59 35.09 6.60
CA GLY A 2 -18.18 36.50 6.50
C GLY A 2 -16.67 36.68 6.26
N PRO A 3 -16.23 37.90 5.89
CA PRO A 3 -14.83 38.20 5.52
C PRO A 3 -13.81 37.80 6.59
N ARG A 4 -14.21 37.79 7.87
CA ARG A 4 -13.40 37.34 9.01
C ARG A 4 -13.10 35.83 8.98
N GLY A 5 -14.01 35.00 8.47
CA GLY A 5 -13.80 33.55 8.33
C GLY A 5 -12.81 33.20 7.22
N ARG A 6 -12.77 34.00 6.14
CA ARG A 6 -11.80 33.83 5.05
C ARG A 6 -10.38 34.19 5.49
N ALA A 7 -10.22 35.26 6.28
CA ALA A 7 -8.92 35.66 6.82
C ALA A 7 -8.32 34.59 7.74
N LEU A 8 -9.14 33.98 8.61
CA LEU A 8 -8.70 32.89 9.50
C LEU A 8 -8.32 31.61 8.72
N ALA A 9 -9.06 31.27 7.67
CA ALA A 9 -8.74 30.12 6.83
C ALA A 9 -7.41 30.28 6.08
N LEU A 10 -7.11 31.49 5.59
CA LEU A 10 -5.85 31.79 4.91
C LEU A 10 -4.64 31.74 5.85
N LEU A 11 -4.83 32.13 7.12
CA LEU A 11 -3.79 32.05 8.15
C LEU A 11 -3.50 30.60 8.59
N ALA A 12 -4.50 29.71 8.55
CA ALA A 12 -4.35 28.31 8.94
C ALA A 12 -3.81 27.40 7.80
N LEU A 13 -3.98 27.80 6.54
CA LEU A 13 -3.57 27.04 5.36
C LEU A 13 -2.07 26.66 5.32
N PRO A 14 -1.09 27.56 5.57
CA PRO A 14 0.32 27.19 5.55
C PRO A 14 0.67 26.16 6.63
N TRP A 15 -0.01 26.23 7.79
CA TRP A 15 0.19 25.26 8.87
C TRP A 15 -0.37 23.87 8.50
N ALA A 16 -1.55 23.83 7.86
CA ALA A 16 -2.13 22.58 7.36
C ALA A 16 -1.25 21.92 6.29
N LEU A 17 -0.65 22.73 5.39
CA LEU A 17 0.28 22.24 4.38
C LEU A 17 1.60 21.73 4.99
N ALA A 18 2.13 22.41 6.00
CA ALA A 18 3.32 21.96 6.73
C ALA A 18 3.07 20.62 7.44
N LEU A 19 1.92 20.46 8.10
CA LEU A 19 1.54 19.20 8.74
C LEU A 19 1.38 18.07 7.71
N LEU A 20 0.83 18.35 6.53
CA LEU A 20 0.72 17.36 5.45
C LEU A 20 2.09 16.95 4.90
N ALA A 21 3.02 17.89 4.75
CA ALA A 21 4.38 17.62 4.30
C ALA A 21 5.18 16.76 5.30
N LEU A 22 4.93 16.94 6.61
CA LEU A 22 5.54 16.14 7.67
C LEU A 22 4.96 14.71 7.77
N ARG A 23 3.85 14.40 7.07
CA ARG A 23 3.36 13.01 6.94
C ARG A 23 4.19 12.17 5.98
N GLY A 24 5.33 12.69 5.50
CA GLY A 24 6.31 11.91 4.77
C GLY A 24 6.55 10.60 5.50
N ALA A 25 6.11 9.51 4.88
CA ALA A 25 6.20 8.19 5.46
C ALA A 25 7.68 7.88 5.62
N ALA A 26 8.20 7.97 6.85
CA ALA A 26 9.35 7.16 7.23
C ALA A 26 8.88 5.72 7.03
N GLY A 27 9.19 5.15 5.86
CA GLY A 27 8.76 3.81 5.51
C GLY A 27 9.24 2.90 6.63
N ALA A 28 8.31 2.22 7.29
CA ALA A 28 8.68 1.14 8.18
C ALA A 28 9.61 0.20 7.40
N PRO A 29 10.63 -0.39 8.06
CA PRO A 29 11.47 -1.36 7.37
C PRO A 29 10.56 -2.43 6.74
N PRO A 30 10.89 -2.89 5.51
CA PRO A 30 10.07 -3.90 4.85
C PRO A 30 9.97 -5.13 5.75
N SER A 31 8.76 -5.63 5.93
CA SER A 31 8.55 -6.93 6.57
C SER A 31 8.73 -8.02 5.52
N PHE A 32 9.44 -9.09 5.89
CA PHE A 32 9.66 -10.22 4.99
C PHE A 32 8.80 -11.40 5.45
N VAL A 33 8.12 -12.02 4.50
CA VAL A 33 7.40 -13.29 4.69
C VAL A 33 7.99 -14.29 3.71
N LEU A 34 8.61 -15.35 4.25
CA LEU A 34 9.12 -16.46 3.45
C LEU A 34 8.09 -17.58 3.44
N LEU A 35 7.52 -17.86 2.27
CA LEU A 35 6.65 -19.00 2.04
C LEU A 35 7.52 -20.16 1.56
N LEU A 36 7.71 -21.17 2.41
CA LEU A 36 8.38 -22.42 2.05
C LEU A 36 7.33 -23.48 1.76
N ALA A 37 7.39 -24.06 0.58
CA ALA A 37 6.58 -25.21 0.18
C ALA A 37 7.50 -26.38 -0.14
N ASP A 38 7.13 -27.55 0.37
CA ASP A 38 7.82 -28.80 0.05
C ASP A 38 7.33 -29.32 -1.30
N ASP A 39 8.24 -29.88 -2.11
CA ASP A 39 7.96 -30.50 -3.41
C ASP A 39 7.10 -29.68 -4.41
N LEU A 40 7.11 -28.34 -4.32
CA LEU A 40 6.40 -27.49 -5.28
C LEU A 40 7.16 -27.44 -6.62
N GLY A 41 6.59 -28.04 -7.65
CA GLY A 41 7.13 -28.06 -9.00
C GLY A 41 6.93 -26.74 -9.75
N PHE A 42 7.77 -26.51 -10.77
CA PHE A 42 7.73 -25.29 -11.59
C PHE A 42 6.40 -25.07 -12.33
N GLY A 43 5.66 -26.14 -12.61
CA GLY A 43 4.40 -26.07 -13.34
C GLY A 43 3.15 -26.09 -12.46
N ASP A 44 3.28 -26.18 -11.14
CA ASP A 44 2.15 -26.57 -10.28
C ASP A 44 1.17 -25.43 -9.99
N LEU A 45 1.57 -24.18 -10.25
CA LEU A 45 0.73 -23.00 -10.05
C LEU A 45 -0.18 -22.73 -11.25
N GLY A 46 -1.40 -22.28 -10.97
CA GLY A 46 -2.34 -21.80 -11.97
C GLY A 46 -1.79 -20.63 -12.78
N SER A 47 -1.03 -19.73 -12.16
CA SER A 47 -0.32 -18.62 -12.83
C SER A 47 0.72 -19.06 -13.86
N TYR A 48 1.19 -20.31 -13.79
CA TYR A 48 2.06 -20.93 -14.79
C TYR A 48 1.31 -21.78 -15.83
N GLY A 49 -0.03 -21.74 -15.79
CA GLY A 49 -0.88 -22.44 -16.75
C GLY A 49 -1.17 -23.89 -16.40
N HIS A 50 -1.02 -24.32 -15.14
CA HIS A 50 -1.42 -25.66 -14.73
C HIS A 50 -2.90 -25.90 -15.06
N PRO A 51 -3.27 -27.00 -15.74
CA PRO A 51 -4.60 -27.17 -16.31
C PRO A 51 -5.73 -27.29 -15.28
N SER A 52 -5.39 -27.67 -14.04
CA SER A 52 -6.38 -27.98 -13.00
C SER A 52 -6.01 -27.49 -11.60
N SER A 53 -4.81 -26.98 -11.38
CA SER A 53 -4.40 -26.53 -10.03
C SER A 53 -4.95 -25.13 -9.83
N ALA A 54 -5.88 -24.99 -8.89
CA ALA A 54 -6.42 -23.71 -8.49
C ALA A 54 -5.60 -23.14 -7.34
N THR A 55 -4.75 -22.15 -7.63
CA THR A 55 -3.92 -21.46 -6.64
C THR A 55 -4.29 -19.99 -6.48
N PRO A 56 -5.58 -19.62 -6.31
CA PRO A 56 -6.05 -18.24 -6.45
C PRO A 56 -5.43 -17.25 -5.46
N HIS A 57 -4.91 -17.73 -4.33
CA HIS A 57 -4.19 -16.91 -3.37
C HIS A 57 -2.75 -16.62 -3.79
N LEU A 58 -2.09 -17.54 -4.47
CA LEU A 58 -0.73 -17.36 -5.01
C LEU A 58 -0.77 -16.68 -6.38
N ASP A 59 -1.79 -16.94 -7.19
CA ASP A 59 -1.96 -16.35 -8.52
C ASP A 59 -2.20 -14.83 -8.47
N ARG A 60 -2.66 -14.31 -7.32
CA ARG A 60 -2.93 -12.88 -7.08
C ARG A 60 -1.81 -12.17 -6.31
N MET A 61 -0.80 -12.89 -5.84
CA MET A 61 0.37 -12.30 -5.15
C MET A 61 1.28 -11.61 -6.17
#